data_AF-A0A395IXE0-F1
#
_entry.id   AF-A0A395IXE0-F1
#
_cell.length_a   1.000
_cell.length_b   1.000
_cell.length_c   1.000
_cell.angle_alpha   90.00
_cell.angle_beta   90.00
_cell.angle_gamma   90.00
#
_symmetry.space_group_name_H-M   'P 1'
#
loop_
_entity.id
_entity.type
_entity.pdbx_description
1 polymer ?
#
loop_
_entity_poly.entity_id
_entity_poly.type
_entity_poly.pdbx_seq_one_letter_code
_entity_poly.pdbx_strand_id
1 'polypeptide(L)'
;MKYDWSRPQNIFLSGQGASFELQITYQHESTCCAQYLEKPHSILLLHRNQATFSRNDLLNHIISENHKDPVTGEDLEIADLIDLKSAKIVTPRPPTLTSIPSLLSTFQNEWDALALESFTIRQQLHQTRQELSTALYQHDAAVRVIARLTKERDEARDALSKVSIGAGSSGNGDAMQVDTQGLPENLANLVDTTQAELSKSRRKRPVPKGWATTEDINQFCDYFSF
;
A
#
# COMPACT_ATOMS: atom_id res chain seq x y z
N MET A 1 1.07 -2.06 -1.12
CA MET A 1 1.74 -1.06 -0.27
C MET A 1 3.24 -1.20 -0.47
N LYS A 2 3.85 -0.32 -1.28
CA LYS A 2 5.30 -0.27 -1.49
C LYS A 2 5.88 0.62 -0.39
N TYR A 3 6.80 0.09 0.42
CA TYR A 3 7.51 0.89 1.41
C TYR A 3 8.55 1.76 0.69
N ASP A 4 8.31 3.06 0.70
CA ASP A 4 9.24 4.07 0.18
C ASP A 4 10.24 4.42 1.29
N TRP A 5 11.51 4.03 1.12
CA TRP A 5 12.60 4.26 2.07
C TRP A 5 13.29 5.61 1.89
N SER A 6 12.66 6.59 1.25
CA SER A 6 13.20 7.96 1.15
C SER A 6 12.66 8.87 2.25
N ARG A 7 13.29 8.85 3.43
CA ARG A 7 13.26 9.99 4.36
C ARG A 7 14.65 10.62 4.44
N PRO A 8 14.87 11.85 3.96
CA PRO A 8 16.12 12.56 4.19
C PRO A 8 16.19 13.00 5.66
N GLN A 9 17.26 12.64 6.38
CA GLN A 9 17.40 12.94 7.81
C GLN A 9 18.23 14.20 8.13
N ASN A 10 18.79 14.94 7.17
CA ASN A 10 19.40 16.23 7.49
C ASN A 10 19.30 17.22 6.33
N ILE A 11 18.57 18.31 6.55
CA ILE A 11 18.50 19.49 5.67
C ILE A 11 19.41 20.53 6.32
N PHE A 12 20.58 20.79 5.74
CA PHE A 12 21.44 21.90 6.18
C PHE A 12 21.23 23.08 5.22
N LEU A 13 20.59 24.13 5.73
CA LEU A 13 20.44 25.40 5.03
C LEU A 13 21.62 26.29 5.42
N SER A 14 22.66 26.35 4.59
CA SER A 14 23.67 27.41 4.71
C SER A 14 23.59 28.37 3.52
N GLY A 15 23.25 29.62 3.80
CA GLY A 15 23.33 30.72 2.84
C GLY A 15 23.09 32.07 3.51
N GLN A 16 24.04 32.99 3.40
CA GLN A 16 23.81 34.43 3.54
C GLN A 16 23.44 34.96 2.15
N GLY A 17 22.26 35.59 2.04
CA GLY A 17 21.79 36.22 0.79
C GLY A 17 20.89 35.33 -0.08
N ALA A 18 20.06 35.97 -0.89
CA ALA A 18 18.84 35.43 -1.52
C ALA A 18 19.05 34.40 -2.66
N SER A 19 19.90 33.41 -2.47
CA SER A 19 20.03 32.24 -3.34
C SER A 19 20.40 31.03 -2.48
N PHE A 20 19.40 30.18 -2.20
CA PHE A 20 19.60 28.89 -1.53
C PHE A 20 19.84 27.83 -2.60
N GLU A 21 21.07 27.35 -2.74
CA GLU A 21 21.34 26.10 -3.45
C GLU A 21 21.05 24.92 -2.50
N LEU A 22 20.12 24.06 -2.90
CA LEU A 22 19.89 22.77 -2.26
C LEU A 22 20.99 21.81 -2.69
N GLN A 23 22.06 21.72 -1.93
CA GLN A 23 23.00 20.59 -2.06
C GLN A 23 22.43 19.38 -1.32
N ILE A 24 21.70 18.54 -2.06
CA ILE A 24 21.33 17.20 -1.60
C ILE A 24 22.56 16.32 -1.80
N THR A 25 23.37 16.12 -0.75
CA THR A 25 24.41 15.10 -0.78
C THR A 25 23.75 13.72 -0.67
N TYR A 26 23.55 13.07 -1.81
CA TYR A 26 23.23 11.64 -1.87
C TYR A 26 24.45 10.83 -1.39
N GLN A 27 24.30 10.10 -0.29
CA GLN A 27 25.32 9.16 0.14
C GLN A 27 25.13 7.87 -0.66
N HIS A 28 25.96 7.67 -1.68
CA HIS A 28 25.98 6.47 -2.51
C HIS A 28 26.16 5.22 -1.63
N GLU A 29 25.23 4.28 -1.78
CA GLU A 29 25.32 2.83 -1.56
C GLU A 29 26.27 2.34 -0.46
N SER A 30 25.69 2.00 0.69
CA SER A 30 26.31 1.02 1.57
C SER A 30 26.18 -0.36 0.93
N THR A 31 27.27 -0.90 0.37
CA THR A 31 27.39 -2.31 -0.02
C THR A 31 27.28 -3.17 1.25
N CYS A 32 26.06 -3.56 1.57
CA CYS A 32 25.69 -4.42 2.67
C CYS A 32 25.63 -5.87 2.16
N CYS A 33 26.06 -6.86 2.95
CA CYS A 33 25.85 -8.25 2.54
C CYS A 33 24.35 -8.56 2.51
N ALA A 34 23.91 -9.33 1.52
CA ALA A 34 22.50 -9.71 1.40
C ALA A 34 22.01 -10.57 2.58
N GLN A 35 22.93 -11.31 3.23
CA GLN A 35 22.60 -12.23 4.32
C GLN A 35 22.76 -11.61 5.72
N TYR A 36 23.70 -10.68 5.89
CA TYR A 36 24.04 -10.08 7.18
C TYR A 36 24.32 -8.59 6.98
N LEU A 37 23.79 -7.73 7.86
CA LEU A 37 24.06 -6.29 7.86
C LEU A 37 25.50 -5.93 8.26
N GLU A 38 26.44 -6.85 8.05
CA GLU A 38 27.86 -6.68 8.33
C GLU A 38 28.58 -6.11 7.11
N LYS A 39 29.50 -5.17 7.34
CA LYS A 39 30.35 -4.61 6.28
C LYS A 39 31.46 -5.62 5.97
N PRO A 40 31.45 -6.27 4.79
CA PRO A 40 32.40 -7.33 4.50
C PRO A 40 33.80 -6.78 4.19
N HIS A 41 34.83 -7.51 4.62
CA HIS A 41 36.22 -7.24 4.24
C HIS A 41 36.53 -7.60 2.78
N SER A 42 35.79 -8.55 2.21
CA SER A 42 35.85 -8.92 0.78
C SER A 42 34.49 -9.45 0.34
N ILE A 43 34.05 -9.02 -0.84
CA ILE A 43 32.71 -9.27 -1.36
C ILE A 43 32.80 -10.34 -2.44
N LEU A 44 31.93 -11.35 -2.40
CA LEU A 44 31.72 -12.29 -3.50
C LEU A 44 30.42 -11.89 -4.20
N LEU A 45 30.47 -11.80 -5.54
CA LEU A 45 29.28 -11.68 -6.36
C LEU A 45 28.89 -13.05 -6.89
N LEU A 46 27.60 -13.37 -6.79
CA LEU A 46 26.99 -14.32 -7.72
C LEU A 46 26.75 -13.62 -9.05
N HIS A 47 27.28 -14.19 -10.14
CA HIS A 47 27.08 -13.67 -11.49
C HIS A 47 25.59 -13.59 -11.86
N ARG A 48 24.78 -14.53 -11.36
CA ARG A 48 23.37 -14.68 -11.76
C ARG A 48 22.43 -13.69 -11.09
N ASN A 49 22.62 -13.43 -9.80
CA ASN A 49 21.68 -12.66 -8.97
C ASN A 49 22.22 -11.28 -8.58
N GLN A 50 23.45 -10.94 -8.97
CA GLN A 50 24.17 -9.70 -8.60
C GLN A 50 24.17 -9.44 -7.09
N ALA A 51 23.94 -10.48 -6.29
CA ALA A 51 23.91 -10.40 -4.85
C ALA A 51 25.35 -10.41 -4.32
N THR A 52 25.65 -9.44 -3.45
CA THR A 52 26.92 -9.30 -2.76
C THR A 52 26.90 -10.08 -1.45
N PHE A 53 27.74 -11.10 -1.36
CA PHE A 53 27.95 -11.88 -0.14
C PHE A 53 29.30 -11.56 0.47
N SER A 54 29.43 -11.70 1.79
CA SER A 54 30.75 -11.72 2.40
C SER A 54 31.46 -13.01 1.98
N ARG A 55 32.78 -12.94 1.76
CA ARG A 55 33.64 -14.12 1.53
C ARG A 55 33.68 -15.11 2.71
N ASN A 56 32.94 -14.86 3.79
CA ASN A 56 33.04 -15.64 5.02
C ASN A 56 32.90 -17.14 4.72
N ASP A 57 33.66 -17.96 5.44
CA ASP A 57 33.71 -19.43 5.33
C ASP A 57 32.33 -20.11 5.34
N LEU A 58 31.31 -19.41 5.83
CA LEU A 58 29.90 -19.78 5.82
C LEU A 58 29.32 -19.97 4.41
N LEU A 59 29.64 -19.13 3.43
CA LEU A 59 29.13 -19.32 2.07
C LEU A 59 29.73 -20.59 1.44
N ASN A 60 31.03 -20.80 1.64
CA ASN A 60 31.72 -22.03 1.22
C ASN A 60 31.12 -23.26 1.92
N HIS A 61 30.82 -23.14 3.22
CA HIS A 61 30.17 -24.19 3.99
C HIS A 61 28.75 -24.50 3.49
N ILE A 62 27.92 -23.47 3.28
CA ILE A 62 26.55 -23.62 2.76
C ILE A 62 26.55 -24.23 1.36
N ILE A 63 27.48 -23.82 0.50
CA ILE A 63 27.66 -24.40 -0.84
C ILE A 63 28.13 -25.86 -0.73
N SER A 64 29.00 -26.19 0.22
CA SER A 64 29.45 -27.58 0.43
C SER A 64 28.36 -28.49 0.98
N GLU A 65 27.43 -27.96 1.78
CA GLU A 65 26.37 -28.75 2.42
C GLU A 65 25.12 -28.86 1.55
N ASN A 66 24.71 -27.77 0.90
CA ASN A 66 23.42 -27.69 0.21
C ASN A 66 23.53 -27.47 -1.29
N HIS A 67 24.72 -27.12 -1.83
CA HIS A 67 24.95 -26.78 -3.24
C HIS A 67 23.91 -25.80 -3.82
N LYS A 68 23.33 -24.95 -2.97
CA LYS A 68 22.20 -24.07 -3.29
C LYS A 68 22.45 -22.63 -2.83
N ASP A 69 21.95 -21.67 -3.60
CA ASP A 69 21.99 -20.24 -3.30
C ASP A 69 21.15 -19.94 -2.05
N PRO A 70 21.72 -19.28 -1.02
CA PRO A 70 21.00 -18.92 0.21
C PRO A 70 19.81 -17.97 0.03
N VAL A 71 19.72 -17.23 -1.09
CA VAL A 71 18.64 -16.26 -1.32
C VAL A 71 17.59 -16.79 -2.29
N THR A 72 18.01 -17.46 -3.37
CA THR A 72 17.10 -17.90 -4.44
C THR A 72 16.82 -19.41 -4.45
N GLY A 73 17.63 -20.21 -3.74
CA GLY A 73 17.48 -21.67 -3.68
C GLY A 73 17.91 -22.42 -4.95
N GLU A 74 18.56 -21.72 -5.89
CA GLU A 74 19.05 -22.26 -7.14
C GLU A 74 20.38 -23.00 -6.96
N ASP A 75 20.70 -23.97 -7.81
CA ASP A 75 21.95 -24.73 -7.69
C ASP A 75 23.16 -23.83 -7.98
N LEU A 76 24.14 -23.83 -7.07
CA LEU A 76 25.32 -22.96 -7.11
C LEU A 76 26.59 -23.78 -6.91
N GLU A 77 27.54 -23.63 -7.84
CA GLU A 77 28.88 -24.20 -7.74
C GLU A 77 29.92 -23.15 -7.34
N ILE A 78 31.01 -23.60 -6.72
CA ILE A 78 32.10 -22.73 -6.22
C ILE A 78 32.71 -21.87 -7.36
N ALA A 79 32.66 -22.38 -8.60
CA ALA A 79 33.20 -21.71 -9.78
C ALA A 79 32.41 -20.48 -10.24
N ASP A 80 31.14 -20.34 -9.84
CA ASP A 80 30.28 -19.19 -10.21
C ASP A 80 30.47 -17.99 -9.26
N LEU A 81 31.37 -18.11 -8.28
CA LEU A 81 31.65 -17.04 -7.33
C LEU A 81 32.76 -16.15 -7.86
N ILE A 82 32.43 -14.87 -8.02
CA ILE A 82 33.37 -13.85 -8.47
C ILE A 82 33.86 -13.05 -7.27
N ASP A 83 35.17 -13.02 -7.07
CA ASP A 83 35.77 -12.19 -6.03
C ASP A 83 35.82 -10.71 -6.41
N LEU A 84 35.09 -9.88 -5.67
CA LEU A 84 35.24 -8.44 -5.70
C LEU A 84 36.14 -7.97 -4.56
N LYS A 85 37.32 -7.46 -4.94
CA LYS A 85 38.20 -6.73 -4.04
C LYS A 85 37.63 -5.34 -3.77
N SER A 86 36.88 -5.19 -2.68
CA SER A 86 36.44 -3.88 -2.18
C SER A 86 37.54 -3.21 -1.35
N ALA A 87 37.48 -1.87 -1.24
CA ALA A 87 38.39 -1.12 -0.37
C ALA A 87 38.14 -1.51 1.10
N LYS A 88 39.22 -1.84 1.82
CA LYS A 88 39.15 -2.22 3.24
C LYS A 88 38.70 -1.02 4.08
N ILE A 89 37.43 -0.95 4.41
CA ILE A 89 36.90 0.01 5.39
C ILE A 89 37.26 -0.52 6.77
N VAL A 90 38.34 0.02 7.36
CA VAL A 90 38.73 -0.28 8.74
C VAL A 90 37.98 0.68 9.65
N THR A 91 37.04 0.16 10.43
CA THR A 91 36.49 0.91 11.56
C THR A 91 37.61 1.13 12.59
N PRO A 92 37.86 2.38 13.02
CA PRO A 92 38.91 2.63 14.00
C PRO A 92 38.57 1.90 15.30
N ARG A 93 39.50 1.08 15.80
CA ARG A 93 39.33 0.36 17.07
C ARG A 93 39.19 1.38 18.20
N PRO A 94 38.15 1.31 19.03
CA PRO A 94 38.04 2.18 20.19
C PRO A 94 39.24 1.95 21.13
N PRO A 95 39.84 3.01 21.70
CA PRO A 95 41.13 2.97 22.39
C PRO A 95 41.15 2.12 23.68
N THR A 96 39.99 1.68 24.14
CA THR A 96 39.81 0.86 25.34
C THR A 96 40.04 -0.64 25.09
N LEU A 97 40.13 -1.10 23.83
CA LEU A 97 40.30 -2.51 23.45
C LEU A 97 41.78 -2.95 23.34
N THR A 98 42.56 -2.72 24.38
CA THR A 98 44.01 -3.03 24.39
C THR A 98 44.44 -4.00 25.48
N SER A 99 43.56 -4.29 26.45
CA SER A 99 43.85 -5.19 27.57
C SER A 99 42.99 -6.46 27.52
N ILE A 100 43.52 -7.59 28.00
CA ILE A 100 42.78 -8.86 28.06
C ILE A 100 41.43 -8.69 28.80
N PRO A 101 41.33 -7.96 29.93
CA PRO A 101 40.05 -7.73 30.60
C PRO A 101 39.05 -6.94 29.75
N SER A 102 39.51 -5.93 29.02
CA SER A 102 38.64 -5.13 28.15
C SER A 102 38.07 -5.95 26.98
N LEU A 103 38.85 -6.87 26.42
CA LEU A 103 38.41 -7.73 25.32
C LEU A 103 37.42 -8.80 25.80
N LEU A 104 37.64 -9.38 26.98
CA LEU A 104 36.70 -10.33 27.57
C LEU A 104 35.35 -9.66 27.87
N SER A 105 35.37 -8.43 28.37
CA SER A 105 34.15 -7.67 28.63
C SER A 105 33.37 -7.39 27.34
N THR A 106 34.03 -7.07 26.23
CA THR A 106 33.31 -6.87 24.95
C THR A 106 32.75 -8.17 24.39
N PHE A 107 33.49 -9.27 24.46
CA PHE A 107 32.95 -10.56 24.05
C PHE A 107 31.73 -10.95 24.88
N GLN A 108 31.79 -10.79 26.21
CA GLN A 108 30.63 -11.05 27.07
C GLN A 108 29.41 -10.23 26.61
N ASN A 109 29.60 -8.93 26.37
CA ASN A 109 28.52 -8.05 25.92
C ASN A 109 27.96 -8.45 24.53
N GLU A 110 28.83 -8.82 23.58
CA GLU A 110 28.41 -9.27 22.25
C GLU A 110 27.64 -10.59 22.32
N TRP A 111 28.09 -11.52 23.15
CA TRP A 111 27.42 -12.80 23.39
C TRP A 111 26.05 -12.62 24.06
N ASP A 112 25.98 -11.76 25.07
CA ASP A 112 24.73 -11.45 25.76
C ASP A 112 23.74 -10.78 24.80
N ALA A 113 24.21 -9.86 23.95
CA ALA A 113 23.40 -9.24 22.91
C ALA A 113 22.87 -10.27 21.90
N LEU A 114 23.73 -11.17 21.39
CA LEU A 114 23.34 -12.23 20.46
C LEU A 114 22.31 -13.18 21.10
N ALA A 115 22.51 -13.57 22.35
CA ALA A 115 21.59 -14.45 23.06
C ALA A 115 20.20 -13.81 23.23
N LEU A 116 20.15 -12.54 23.63
CA LEU A 116 18.90 -11.78 23.78
C LEU A 116 18.20 -11.54 22.43
N GLU A 117 18.97 -11.24 21.38
CA GLU A 117 18.44 -11.08 20.02
C GLU A 117 17.84 -12.39 19.51
N SER A 118 18.58 -13.50 19.63
CA SER A 118 18.12 -14.83 19.23
C SER A 118 16.83 -15.24 19.96
N PHE A 119 16.75 -14.96 21.27
CA PHE A 119 15.53 -15.20 22.04
C PHE A 119 14.36 -14.33 21.54
N THR A 120 14.60 -13.03 21.33
CA THR A 120 13.59 -12.07 20.88
C THR A 120 13.05 -12.42 19.49
N ILE A 121 13.93 -12.78 18.55
CA ILE A 121 13.55 -13.22 17.19
C ILE A 121 12.69 -14.49 17.27
N ARG A 122 13.09 -15.48 18.08
CA ARG A 122 12.27 -16.70 18.29
C ARG A 122 10.91 -16.36 18.87
N GLN A 123 10.86 -15.47 19.87
CA GLN A 123 9.61 -15.02 20.47
C GLN A 123 8.71 -14.32 19.45
N GLN A 124 9.24 -13.40 18.64
CA GLN A 124 8.49 -12.72 17.57
C GLN A 124 8.00 -13.71 16.51
N LEU A 125 8.80 -14.72 16.16
CA LEU A 125 8.40 -15.77 15.23
C LEU A 125 7.22 -16.58 15.79
N HIS A 126 7.25 -16.95 17.07
CA HIS A 126 6.12 -17.63 17.70
C HIS A 126 4.87 -16.75 17.79
N GLN A 127 5.04 -15.47 18.13
CA GLN A 127 3.95 -14.51 18.20
C GLN A 127 3.29 -14.30 16.83
N THR A 128 4.08 -14.03 15.79
CA THR A 128 3.57 -13.84 14.42
C THR A 128 2.88 -15.08 13.87
N ARG A 129 3.34 -16.30 14.22
CA ARG A 129 2.63 -17.54 13.88
C ARG A 129 1.25 -17.62 14.55
N GLN A 130 1.13 -17.19 15.80
CA GLN A 130 -0.15 -17.15 16.51
C GLN A 130 -1.08 -16.07 15.97
N GLU A 131 -0.55 -14.90 15.64
CA GLU A 131 -1.32 -13.83 14.99
C GLU A 131 -1.83 -14.26 13.61
N LEU A 132 -0.98 -14.93 12.82
CA LEU A 132 -1.38 -15.49 11.54
C LEU A 132 -2.49 -16.53 11.69
N SER A 133 -2.37 -17.47 12.64
CA SER A 133 -3.39 -18.50 12.84
C SER A 133 -4.75 -17.89 13.22
N THR A 134 -4.76 -16.92 14.14
CA THR A 134 -5.99 -16.22 14.52
C THR A 134 -6.57 -15.39 13.38
N ALA A 135 -5.74 -14.73 12.55
CA ALA A 135 -6.19 -14.00 11.37
C ALA A 135 -6.83 -14.91 10.32
N LEU A 136 -6.29 -16.11 10.10
CA LEU A 136 -6.90 -17.09 9.18
C LEU A 136 -8.25 -17.60 9.68
N TYR A 137 -8.40 -17.82 11.00
CA TYR A 137 -9.70 -18.18 11.58
C TYR A 137 -10.73 -17.06 11.42
N GLN A 138 -10.33 -15.81 11.66
CA GLN A 138 -11.20 -14.65 11.46
C GLN A 138 -11.57 -14.47 9.98
N HIS A 139 -10.63 -14.74 9.06
CA HIS A 139 -10.88 -14.70 7.62
C HIS A 139 -11.94 -15.73 7.20
N ASP A 140 -11.83 -16.99 7.64
CA ASP A 140 -12.87 -18.01 7.34
C ASP A 140 -14.24 -17.62 7.92
N ALA A 141 -14.27 -17.09 9.13
CA ALA A 141 -15.50 -16.59 9.74
C ALA A 141 -16.11 -15.43 8.92
N ALA A 142 -15.29 -14.47 8.48
CA ALA A 142 -15.73 -13.35 7.65
C ALA A 142 -16.28 -13.82 6.28
N VAL A 143 -15.63 -14.80 5.65
CA VAL A 143 -16.10 -15.39 4.38
C VAL A 143 -17.49 -16.01 4.54
N ARG A 144 -17.77 -16.69 5.66
CA ARG A 144 -19.11 -17.25 5.94
C ARG A 144 -20.17 -16.15 6.13
N VAL A 145 -19.82 -15.05 6.78
CA VAL A 145 -20.72 -13.89 6.95
C VAL A 145 -21.00 -13.25 5.60
N ILE A 146 -19.98 -13.06 4.76
CA ILE A 146 -20.14 -12.55 3.39
C ILE A 146 -21.08 -13.46 2.61
N ALA A 147 -20.88 -14.78 2.62
CA ALA A 147 -21.75 -15.72 1.92
C ALA A 147 -23.22 -15.64 2.38
N ARG A 148 -23.46 -15.47 3.68
CA ARG A 148 -24.82 -15.26 4.22
C ARG A 148 -25.40 -13.92 3.76
N LEU A 149 -24.66 -12.83 3.90
CA LEU A 149 -25.10 -11.49 3.50
C LEU A 149 -25.33 -11.39 1.99
N THR A 150 -24.53 -12.08 1.16
CA THR A 150 -24.76 -12.14 -0.28
C THR A 150 -26.07 -12.83 -0.60
N LYS A 151 -26.39 -13.92 0.10
CA LYS A 151 -27.67 -14.62 -0.07
C LYS A 151 -28.85 -13.74 0.33
N GLU A 152 -28.79 -13.12 1.51
CA GLU A 152 -29.85 -12.21 2.01
C GLU A 152 -30.05 -11.00 1.08
N ARG A 153 -28.94 -10.43 0.57
CA ARG A 153 -28.99 -9.34 -0.43
C ARG A 153 -29.67 -9.81 -1.71
N ASP A 154 -29.30 -10.97 -2.22
CA ASP A 154 -29.82 -11.47 -3.50
C ASP A 154 -31.33 -11.80 -3.37
N GLU A 155 -31.76 -12.40 -2.26
CA GLU A 155 -33.18 -12.61 -1.92
C GLU A 155 -33.97 -11.30 -1.82
N ALA A 156 -33.39 -10.26 -1.19
CA ALA A 156 -34.03 -8.94 -1.10
C ALA A 156 -34.15 -8.24 -2.47
N ARG A 157 -33.14 -8.38 -3.34
CA ARG A 157 -33.17 -7.85 -4.71
C ARG A 157 -34.20 -8.58 -5.57
N ASP A 158 -34.32 -9.89 -5.41
CA ASP A 158 -35.35 -10.69 -6.08
C ASP A 158 -36.76 -10.35 -5.59
N ALA A 159 -36.94 -10.09 -4.29
CA ALA A 159 -38.21 -9.60 -3.78
C ALA A 159 -38.56 -8.22 -4.36
N LEU A 160 -37.58 -7.30 -4.41
CA LEU A 160 -37.77 -5.97 -4.99
C LEU A 160 -38.08 -6.04 -6.49
N SER A 161 -37.41 -6.91 -7.25
CA SER A 161 -37.68 -7.10 -8.68
C SER A 161 -39.07 -7.70 -8.92
N LYS A 162 -39.52 -8.65 -8.09
CA LYS A 162 -40.89 -9.17 -8.16
C LYS A 162 -41.94 -8.10 -7.86
N VAL A 163 -41.68 -7.21 -6.89
CA VAL A 163 -42.57 -6.08 -6.59
C VAL A 163 -42.53 -5.03 -7.69
N SER A 164 -41.36 -4.72 -8.26
CA SER A 164 -41.25 -3.76 -9.36
C SER A 164 -41.85 -4.29 -10.67
N ILE A 165 -41.75 -5.59 -10.93
CA ILE A 165 -42.44 -6.26 -12.05
C ILE A 165 -43.95 -6.36 -11.75
N GLY A 166 -44.37 -6.57 -10.49
CA GLY A 166 -45.77 -6.46 -10.09
C GLY A 166 -46.35 -5.06 -10.24
N ALA A 167 -45.53 -4.02 -10.09
CA ALA A 167 -45.87 -2.62 -10.35
C ALA A 167 -45.67 -2.20 -11.82
N GLY A 168 -44.88 -2.94 -12.61
CA GLY A 168 -44.47 -2.60 -13.98
C GLY A 168 -44.95 -3.56 -15.08
N SER A 169 -45.68 -4.62 -14.73
CA SER A 169 -46.24 -5.62 -15.66
C SER A 169 -47.76 -5.74 -15.52
N SER A 170 -48.46 -4.62 -15.34
CA SER A 170 -49.64 -4.39 -16.15
C SER A 170 -49.15 -3.87 -17.49
N GLY A 171 -48.92 -4.78 -18.43
CA GLY A 171 -48.81 -4.45 -19.84
C GLY A 171 -50.14 -3.90 -20.33
N ASN A 172 -50.37 -2.60 -20.10
CA ASN A 172 -51.20 -1.78 -20.95
C ASN A 172 -50.47 -0.45 -21.11
N GLY A 173 -50.29 -0.04 -22.35
CA GLY A 173 -49.36 1.00 -22.74
C GLY A 173 -49.55 2.31 -21.98
N ASP A 174 -48.42 2.98 -21.77
CA ASP A 174 -48.28 4.43 -21.80
C ASP A 174 -49.55 5.22 -21.48
N ALA A 175 -49.94 5.20 -20.21
CA ALA A 175 -50.86 6.16 -19.66
C ALA A 175 -50.37 6.46 -18.25
N MET A 176 -49.80 7.65 -18.10
CA MET A 176 -49.76 8.36 -16.82
C MET A 176 -51.03 8.03 -16.05
N GLN A 177 -50.90 7.40 -14.89
CA GLN A 177 -52.04 7.07 -14.03
C GLN A 177 -52.60 8.40 -13.49
N VAL A 178 -53.49 9.01 -14.26
CA VAL A 178 -54.34 10.11 -13.82
C VAL A 178 -55.50 9.47 -13.11
N ASP A 179 -55.52 9.59 -11.78
CA ASP A 179 -56.64 9.15 -10.95
C ASP A 179 -57.95 9.69 -11.55
N THR A 180 -58.79 8.78 -12.05
CA THR A 180 -60.03 9.12 -12.79
C THR A 180 -61.20 9.43 -11.84
N GLN A 181 -60.89 9.80 -10.60
CA GLN A 181 -61.82 10.48 -9.71
C GLN A 181 -61.44 11.95 -9.71
N GLY A 182 -62.16 12.74 -10.51
CA GLY A 182 -61.98 14.18 -10.55
C GLY A 182 -62.04 14.75 -9.14
N LEU A 183 -61.03 15.55 -8.77
CA LEU A 183 -61.02 16.23 -7.49
C LEU A 183 -62.31 17.05 -7.36
N PRO A 184 -62.95 17.10 -6.17
CA PRO A 184 -64.10 17.97 -5.95
C PRO A 184 -63.74 19.42 -6.33
N GLU A 185 -64.67 20.13 -6.96
CA GLU A 185 -64.47 21.41 -7.64
C GLU A 185 -63.74 22.47 -6.76
N ASN A 186 -63.97 22.44 -5.45
CA ASN A 186 -63.28 23.29 -4.48
C ASN A 186 -61.76 23.05 -4.41
N LEU A 187 -61.31 21.80 -4.50
CA LEU A 187 -59.89 21.45 -4.44
C LEU A 187 -59.20 21.70 -5.79
N ALA A 188 -59.91 21.51 -6.91
CA ALA A 188 -59.39 21.85 -8.24
C ALA A 188 -59.08 23.36 -8.33
N ASN A 189 -60.00 24.22 -7.87
CA ASN A 189 -59.80 25.66 -7.82
C ASN A 189 -58.63 26.08 -6.90
N LEU A 190 -58.42 25.39 -5.78
CA LEU A 190 -57.30 25.63 -4.89
C LEU A 190 -55.95 25.23 -5.53
N VAL A 191 -55.93 24.12 -6.27
CA VAL A 191 -54.73 23.68 -7.00
C VAL A 191 -54.40 24.67 -8.12
N ASP A 192 -55.39 25.14 -8.89
CA ASP A 192 -55.17 26.09 -9.98
C ASP A 192 -54.66 27.45 -9.48
N THR A 193 -55.22 27.95 -8.37
CA THR A 193 -54.79 29.22 -7.74
C THR A 193 -53.36 29.11 -7.20
N THR A 194 -53.05 28.06 -6.44
CA THR A 194 -51.70 27.83 -5.90
C THR A 194 -50.68 27.58 -7.00
N GLN A 195 -51.04 26.88 -8.08
CA GLN A 195 -50.19 26.70 -9.25
C GLN A 195 -49.93 28.02 -9.98
N ALA A 196 -50.93 28.90 -10.14
CA ALA A 196 -50.76 30.21 -10.74
C ALA A 196 -49.85 31.13 -9.90
N GLU A 197 -49.87 31.02 -8.57
CA GLU A 197 -48.98 31.74 -7.67
C GLU A 197 -47.54 31.20 -7.74
N LEU A 198 -47.36 29.88 -7.60
CA LEU A 198 -46.03 29.25 -7.51
C LEU A 198 -45.32 29.20 -8.87
N SER A 199 -46.04 29.08 -9.98
CA SER A 199 -45.45 29.06 -11.33
C SER A 199 -44.75 30.38 -11.69
N LYS A 200 -45.21 31.52 -11.14
CA LYS A 200 -44.53 32.81 -11.26
C LYS A 200 -43.19 32.84 -10.54
N SER A 201 -43.03 32.07 -9.45
CA SER A 201 -41.76 31.93 -8.73
C SER A 201 -40.78 31.00 -9.45
N ARG A 202 -41.28 29.97 -10.16
CA ARG A 202 -40.45 28.96 -10.84
C ARG A 202 -39.69 29.52 -12.04
N ARG A 203 -40.29 30.41 -12.84
CA ARG A 203 -39.64 31.04 -14.00
C ARG A 203 -38.60 32.11 -13.62
N LYS A 204 -38.56 32.52 -12.35
CA LYS A 204 -37.70 33.63 -11.87
C LYS A 204 -36.46 33.18 -11.10
N ARG A 205 -36.15 31.88 -11.01
CA ARG A 205 -34.88 31.45 -10.40
C ARG A 205 -33.73 31.72 -11.40
N PRO A 206 -32.89 32.76 -11.19
CA PRO A 206 -31.72 32.95 -12.04
C PRO A 206 -30.79 31.75 -11.85
N VAL A 207 -30.17 31.30 -12.93
CA VAL A 207 -29.15 30.25 -12.87
C VAL A 207 -28.01 30.76 -11.96
N PRO A 208 -27.58 29.98 -10.94
CA PRO A 208 -26.52 30.39 -10.02
C PRO A 208 -25.24 30.79 -10.77
N LYS A 209 -24.60 31.88 -10.33
CA LYS A 209 -23.35 32.38 -10.94
C LYS A 209 -22.23 31.34 -10.75
N GLY A 210 -21.91 30.60 -11.81
CA GLY A 210 -20.88 29.55 -11.81
C GLY A 210 -21.30 28.25 -12.49
N TRP A 211 -22.54 28.14 -12.97
CA TRP A 211 -22.98 27.01 -13.78
C TRP A 211 -22.69 27.27 -15.26
N ALA A 212 -22.24 26.24 -15.96
CA ALA A 212 -21.92 26.30 -17.39
C ALA A 212 -23.16 26.76 -18.18
N THR A 213 -22.96 27.80 -18.98
CA THR A 213 -23.97 28.30 -19.91
C THR A 213 -24.08 27.36 -21.12
N THR A 214 -25.16 27.47 -21.88
CA THR A 214 -25.35 26.67 -23.11
C THR A 214 -24.22 26.88 -24.12
N GLU A 215 -23.57 28.04 -24.07
CA GLU A 215 -22.41 28.39 -24.90
C GLU A 215 -21.14 27.65 -24.45
N ASP A 216 -20.92 27.52 -23.13
CA ASP A 216 -19.78 26.75 -22.59
C ASP A 216 -19.89 25.26 -22.97
N ILE A 217 -21.10 24.69 -22.91
CA ILE A 217 -21.36 23.28 -23.25
C ILE A 217 -21.04 23.01 -24.72
N ASN A 218 -21.42 23.93 -25.62
CA ASN A 218 -21.14 23.77 -27.05
C ASN A 218 -19.64 23.86 -27.36
N GLN A 219 -18.89 24.72 -26.66
CA GLN A 219 -17.44 24.82 -26.84
C GLN A 219 -16.72 23.52 -26.47
N PHE A 220 -17.20 22.74 -25.49
CA PHE A 220 -16.60 21.45 -25.15
C PHE A 220 -16.83 20.36 -26.21
N CYS A 221 -17.88 20.47 -27.03
CA CYS A 221 -18.13 19.50 -28.11
C CYS A 221 -17.13 19.63 -29.27
N ASP A 222 -16.59 20.83 -29.52
CA ASP A 222 -15.66 21.07 -30.64
C ASP A 222 -14.25 20.52 -30.36
N TYR A 223 -13.85 20.33 -29.09
CA TYR A 223 -12.53 19.83 -28.72
C TYR A 223 -12.41 18.30 -28.63
N PHE A 224 -13.50 17.56 -28.83
CA PHE A 224 -13.52 16.09 -28.74
C PHE A 224 -13.69 15.39 -30.11
N SER A 225 -13.33 16.07 -31.20
CA SER A 225 -13.10 15.41 -32.50
C SER A 225 -11.64 14.95 -32.61
N PHE A 226 -11.41 13.71 -32.19
CA PHE A 226 -10.30 12.87 -32.62
C PHE A 226 -10.83 11.47 -32.94
#